data_AF-A0A433PLC7-F1
#
_entry.id   AF-A0A433PLC7-F1
#
_cell.length_a   1.000
_cell.length_b   1.000
_cell.length_c   1.000
_cell.angle_alpha   90.00
_cell.angle_beta   90.00
_cell.angle_gamma   90.00
#
_symmetry.space_group_name_H-M   'P 1'
#
loop_
_entity.id
_entity.type
_entity.pdbx_description
1 polymer ?
#
loop_
_entity_poly.entity_id
_entity_poly.type
_entity_poly.pdbx_seq_one_letter_code
_entity_poly.pdbx_strand_id
1 'polypeptide(L)'
;RSDERSEKACPPVGRLPDGAQGKSHVLDVFGRMGFDVREIVALIGAHTVGRCHADRSGFDGPWTYTPTRFSNQYFKLLLQKEWVRRNWDGPEQFQPKDDPELMMLPADLALLEEPFRQYVELYAADKDTFFKDFAQAFNKLIELGVVRKEARL
;
A
#
# COMPACT_ATOMS: atom_id res chain seq x y z
N ARG A 1 3.88 -23.46 4.88
CA ARG A 1 3.75 -22.64 6.11
C ARG A 1 3.25 -23.56 7.21
N SER A 2 3.66 -23.32 8.45
CA SER A 2 3.20 -24.07 9.62
C SER A 2 2.79 -23.06 10.67
N ASP A 3 1.67 -23.31 11.34
CA ASP A 3 1.16 -22.41 12.36
C ASP A 3 2.03 -22.49 13.62
N GLU A 4 2.46 -21.33 14.10
CA GLU A 4 3.16 -21.20 15.38
C GLU A 4 2.13 -21.21 16.51
N ARG A 5 2.44 -21.98 17.57
CA ARG A 5 1.51 -22.26 18.67
C ARG A 5 1.80 -21.41 19.91
N SER A 6 2.95 -20.72 19.95
CA SER A 6 3.35 -19.90 21.08
C SER A 6 3.22 -18.41 20.80
N GLU A 7 2.58 -17.69 21.72
CA GLU A 7 2.57 -16.22 21.75
C GLU A 7 3.96 -15.59 21.86
N LYS A 8 4.96 -16.34 22.37
CA LYS A 8 6.34 -15.85 22.49
C LYS A 8 7.00 -15.55 21.14
N ALA A 9 6.48 -16.16 20.08
CA ALA A 9 6.94 -15.91 18.72
C ALA A 9 6.22 -14.72 18.07
N CYS A 10 5.21 -14.13 18.72
CA CYS A 10 4.56 -12.94 18.21
C CYS A 10 5.56 -11.79 18.13
N PRO A 11 5.63 -11.07 16.99
CA PRO A 11 6.46 -9.89 16.90
C PRO A 11 5.94 -8.78 17.83
N PRO A 12 6.82 -7.87 18.30
CA PRO A 12 6.39 -6.71 19.06
C PRO A 12 5.50 -5.77 18.22
N VAL A 13 4.69 -4.98 18.93
CA VAL A 13 3.92 -3.86 18.35
C VAL A 13 4.87 -2.85 17.71
N GLY A 14 4.39 -2.13 16.70
CA GLY A 14 5.13 -1.06 16.02
C GLY A 14 5.92 -1.50 14.79
N ARG A 15 5.80 -2.76 14.36
CA ARG A 15 6.41 -3.22 13.09
C ARG A 15 5.58 -2.90 11.86
N LEU A 16 4.27 -2.72 12.01
CA LEU A 16 3.37 -2.39 10.90
C LEU A 16 3.54 -0.92 10.47
N PRO A 17 3.34 -0.60 9.18
CA PRO A 17 3.40 0.77 8.69
C PRO A 17 2.28 1.62 9.31
N ASP A 18 2.50 2.93 9.27
CA ASP A 18 1.58 3.94 9.80
C ASP A 18 1.16 4.82 8.62
N GLY A 19 -0.14 4.83 8.32
CA GLY A 19 -0.70 5.57 7.20
C GLY A 19 -0.52 7.08 7.30
N ALA A 20 -0.30 7.60 8.53
CA ALA A 20 -0.09 9.02 8.77
C ALA A 20 1.34 9.51 8.43
N GLN A 21 2.26 8.60 8.12
CA GLN A 21 3.66 8.95 7.85
C GLN A 21 4.01 8.97 6.36
N GLY A 22 5.08 9.68 6.02
CA GLY A 22 5.51 9.89 4.64
C GLY A 22 6.63 8.96 4.17
N LYS A 23 7.35 9.41 3.13
CA LYS A 23 8.34 8.63 2.37
C LYS A 23 9.35 7.85 3.21
N SER A 24 10.02 8.49 4.17
CA SER A 24 11.09 7.83 4.94
C SER A 24 10.56 6.61 5.70
N HIS A 25 9.39 6.73 6.33
CA HIS A 25 8.75 5.63 7.05
C HIS A 25 8.40 4.47 6.13
N VAL A 26 7.84 4.77 4.95
CA VAL A 26 7.51 3.76 3.94
C VAL A 26 8.77 2.99 3.51
N LEU A 27 9.85 3.70 3.20
CA LEU A 27 11.13 3.08 2.82
C LEU A 27 11.72 2.24 3.96
N ASP A 28 11.70 2.75 5.19
CA ASP A 28 12.27 2.05 6.35
C ASP A 28 11.53 0.74 6.66
N VAL A 29 10.19 0.79 6.68
CA VAL A 29 9.36 -0.36 7.03
C VAL A 29 9.48 -1.47 5.99
N PHE A 30 9.33 -1.14 4.71
CA PHE A 30 9.38 -2.15 3.65
C PHE A 30 10.83 -2.56 3.31
N GLY A 31 11.79 -1.65 3.42
CA GLY A 31 13.21 -1.96 3.26
C GLY A 31 13.69 -2.97 4.30
N ARG A 32 13.25 -2.85 5.56
CA ARG A 32 13.48 -3.86 6.60
C ARG A 32 12.93 -5.25 6.22
N MET A 33 11.87 -5.31 5.41
CA MET A 33 11.28 -6.56 4.90
C MET A 33 11.96 -7.07 3.63
N GLY A 34 12.97 -6.35 3.11
CA GLY A 34 13.75 -6.73 1.94
C GLY A 34 13.10 -6.38 0.60
N PHE A 35 12.19 -5.40 0.57
CA PHE A 35 11.59 -4.91 -0.67
C PHE A 35 12.34 -3.72 -1.26
N ASP A 36 12.47 -3.71 -2.58
CA ASP A 36 12.92 -2.54 -3.32
C ASP A 36 11.78 -1.55 -3.58
N VAL A 37 12.12 -0.37 -4.12
CA VAL A 37 11.16 0.71 -4.39
C VAL A 37 10.04 0.27 -5.35
N ARG A 38 10.33 -0.57 -6.35
CA ARG A 38 9.35 -1.03 -7.33
C ARG A 38 8.33 -1.97 -6.69
N GLU A 39 8.82 -2.89 -5.86
CA GLU A 39 8.00 -3.83 -5.10
C GLU A 39 7.13 -3.09 -4.07
N ILE A 40 7.66 -2.07 -3.40
CA ILE A 40 6.92 -1.22 -2.46
C ILE A 40 5.72 -0.57 -3.13
N VAL A 41 5.94 0.13 -4.24
CA VAL A 41 4.87 0.83 -4.97
C VAL A 41 3.84 -0.16 -5.49
N ALA A 42 4.27 -1.33 -5.98
CA ALA A 42 3.35 -2.38 -6.41
C ALA A 42 2.46 -2.82 -5.25
N LEU A 43 3.04 -3.17 -4.10
CA LEU A 43 2.30 -3.65 -2.93
C LEU A 43 1.30 -2.62 -2.40
N ILE A 44 1.68 -1.34 -2.31
CA ILE A 44 0.76 -0.27 -1.86
C ILE A 44 -0.42 -0.09 -2.84
N GLY A 45 -0.22 -0.41 -4.12
CA GLY A 45 -1.30 -0.49 -5.12
C GLY A 45 -2.47 -1.40 -4.73
N ALA A 46 -2.31 -2.30 -3.74
CA ALA A 46 -3.41 -3.07 -3.15
C ALA A 46 -4.55 -2.18 -2.61
N HIS A 47 -4.27 -0.92 -2.25
CA HIS A 47 -5.27 0.06 -1.86
C HIS A 47 -6.31 0.34 -2.97
N THR A 48 -6.11 -0.16 -4.20
CA THR A 48 -7.20 -0.21 -5.19
C THR A 48 -8.45 -0.96 -4.69
N VAL A 49 -8.30 -1.88 -3.73
CA VAL A 49 -9.38 -2.65 -3.10
C VAL A 49 -9.58 -2.20 -1.66
N GLY A 50 -10.84 -2.09 -1.26
CA GLY A 50 -11.26 -1.80 0.11
C GLY A 50 -11.38 -0.31 0.40
N ARG A 51 -11.40 -0.01 1.69
CA ARG A 51 -11.56 1.33 2.26
C ARG A 51 -11.03 1.37 3.68
N CYS A 52 -10.75 2.56 4.18
CA CYS A 52 -10.58 2.76 5.62
C CYS A 52 -11.94 2.86 6.32
N HIS A 53 -11.90 2.57 7.62
CA HIS A 53 -13.03 2.69 8.54
C HIS A 53 -12.56 3.43 9.80
N ALA A 54 -13.29 4.48 10.18
CA ALA A 54 -12.87 5.37 11.28
C ALA A 54 -12.69 4.63 12.61
N ASP A 55 -13.53 3.63 12.90
CA ASP A 55 -13.49 2.80 14.11
C ASP A 55 -12.32 1.79 14.15
N ARG A 56 -11.58 1.63 13.03
CA ARG A 56 -10.46 0.68 12.92
C ARG A 56 -9.12 1.36 12.80
N SER A 57 -9.03 2.32 11.89
CA SER A 57 -7.76 3.01 11.54
C SER A 57 -7.76 4.49 11.88
N GLY A 58 -8.87 5.07 12.34
CA GLY A 58 -9.05 6.51 12.45
C GLY A 58 -9.36 7.19 11.10
N PHE A 59 -8.78 6.71 9.99
CA PHE A 59 -9.09 7.14 8.61
C PHE A 59 -10.45 6.65 8.11
N ASP A 60 -11.07 7.32 7.13
CA ASP A 60 -12.33 6.89 6.52
C ASP A 60 -12.39 7.12 5.00
N GLY A 61 -13.04 6.19 4.29
CA GLY A 61 -13.35 6.32 2.87
C GLY A 61 -12.55 5.37 1.97
N PRO A 62 -13.04 5.13 0.74
CA PRO A 62 -12.35 4.33 -0.27
C PRO A 62 -11.27 5.13 -1.02
N TRP A 63 -10.26 4.42 -1.53
CA TRP A 63 -9.27 5.02 -2.44
C TRP A 63 -9.75 5.08 -3.89
N THR A 64 -10.72 4.24 -4.27
CA THR A 64 -11.20 4.10 -5.65
C THR A 64 -12.72 3.99 -5.70
N TYR A 65 -13.31 4.31 -6.85
CA TYR A 65 -14.76 4.19 -7.08
C TYR A 65 -15.25 2.73 -7.14
N THR A 66 -14.33 1.78 -7.37
CA THR A 66 -14.65 0.36 -7.45
C THR A 66 -13.86 -0.44 -6.42
N PRO A 67 -14.10 -0.23 -5.11
CA PRO A 67 -13.27 -0.79 -4.04
C PRO A 67 -13.39 -2.32 -3.90
N THR A 68 -14.20 -2.97 -4.72
CA THR A 68 -14.32 -4.43 -4.78
C THR A 68 -13.61 -5.04 -5.98
N ARG A 69 -12.92 -4.23 -6.81
CA ARG A 69 -12.25 -4.67 -8.03
C ARG A 69 -10.76 -4.36 -7.97
N PHE A 70 -9.95 -5.40 -8.15
CA PHE A 70 -8.51 -5.22 -8.32
C PHE A 70 -8.20 -4.62 -9.70
N SER A 71 -7.61 -3.43 -9.74
CA SER A 71 -7.30 -2.68 -10.96
C SER A 71 -6.14 -1.72 -10.73
N ASN A 72 -5.70 -0.98 -11.76
CA ASN A 72 -4.73 0.10 -11.60
C ASN A 72 -5.38 1.48 -11.36
N GLN A 73 -6.67 1.52 -10.97
CA GLN A 73 -7.40 2.78 -10.75
C GLN A 73 -6.78 3.62 -9.64
N TYR A 74 -6.21 2.99 -8.59
CA TYR A 74 -5.47 3.67 -7.53
C TYR A 74 -4.39 4.61 -8.09
N PHE A 75 -3.47 4.11 -8.92
CA PHE A 75 -2.38 4.93 -9.48
C PHE A 75 -2.88 6.01 -10.44
N LYS A 76 -3.91 5.69 -11.25
CA LYS A 76 -4.52 6.68 -12.15
C LYS A 76 -5.11 7.84 -11.36
N LEU A 77 -5.89 7.57 -10.32
CA LEU A 77 -6.50 8.60 -9.48
C LEU A 77 -5.44 9.40 -8.72
N LEU A 78 -4.40 8.73 -8.21
CA LEU A 78 -3.29 9.38 -7.51
C LEU A 78 -2.63 10.47 -8.37
N LEU A 79 -2.46 10.24 -9.68
CA LEU A 79 -1.88 11.19 -10.63
C LEU A 79 -2.88 12.22 -11.20
N GLN A 80 -4.15 11.83 -11.38
CA GLN A 80 -5.14 12.62 -12.12
C GLN A 80 -5.92 13.62 -11.26
N LYS A 81 -6.02 13.37 -9.95
CA LYS A 81 -6.79 14.22 -9.03
C LYS A 81 -5.92 15.30 -8.38
N GLU A 82 -6.52 16.46 -8.15
CA GLU A 82 -5.95 17.50 -7.28
C GLU A 82 -6.31 17.16 -5.83
N TRP A 83 -5.33 16.65 -5.08
CA TRP A 83 -5.52 16.25 -3.69
C TRP A 83 -5.36 17.44 -2.74
N VAL A 84 -6.38 17.66 -1.91
CA VAL A 84 -6.38 18.70 -0.87
C VAL A 84 -6.58 18.06 0.49
N ARG A 85 -6.06 18.72 1.54
CA ARG A 85 -6.27 18.27 2.91
C ARG A 85 -7.77 18.26 3.23
N ARG A 86 -8.27 17.12 3.69
CA ARG A 86 -9.65 16.96 4.14
C ARG A 86 -9.86 17.75 5.43
N ASN A 87 -10.94 18.52 5.49
CA ASN A 87 -11.36 19.21 6.71
C ASN A 87 -12.36 18.34 7.48
N TRP A 88 -11.88 17.66 8.52
CA TRP A 88 -12.66 16.70 9.31
C TRP A 88 -11.99 16.41 10.66
N ASP A 89 -12.68 15.69 11.55
CA ASP A 89 -12.23 15.44 12.94
C ASP A 89 -11.25 14.24 13.07
N GLY A 90 -10.91 13.59 11.96
CA GLY A 90 -9.99 12.46 11.95
C GLY A 90 -8.52 12.87 11.75
N PRO A 91 -7.61 11.88 11.63
CA PRO A 91 -6.21 12.13 11.29
C PRO A 91 -6.09 12.83 9.93
N GLU A 92 -4.92 13.43 9.68
CA GLU A 92 -4.65 14.09 8.39
C GLU A 92 -4.89 13.13 7.23
N GLN A 93 -5.82 13.48 6.35
CA GLN A 93 -6.21 12.70 5.20
C GLN A 93 -6.44 13.66 4.04
N PHE A 94 -6.33 13.15 2.81
CA PHE A 94 -6.52 13.93 1.61
C PHE A 94 -7.73 13.43 0.84
N GLN A 95 -8.42 14.35 0.17
CA GLN A 95 -9.52 14.05 -0.74
C GLN A 95 -9.33 14.85 -2.03
N PRO A 96 -9.90 14.41 -3.16
CA PRO A 96 -9.99 15.25 -4.33
C PRO A 96 -10.75 16.54 -4.03
N LYS A 97 -10.30 17.64 -4.62
CA LYS A 97 -10.95 18.96 -4.51
C LYS A 97 -12.37 18.97 -5.08
N ASP A 98 -12.62 18.18 -6.12
CA ASP A 98 -13.88 18.12 -6.86
C ASP A 98 -14.79 16.95 -6.47
N ASP A 99 -14.29 16.03 -5.64
CA ASP A 99 -14.96 14.77 -5.35
C ASP A 99 -14.60 14.26 -3.95
N PRO A 100 -15.43 14.53 -2.94
CA PRO A 100 -15.14 14.17 -1.56
C PRO A 100 -15.34 12.66 -1.25
N GLU A 101 -15.73 11.83 -2.23
CA GLU A 101 -15.97 10.40 -1.99
C GLU A 101 -14.69 9.58 -1.87
N LEU A 102 -13.61 10.05 -2.49
CA LEU A 102 -12.31 9.37 -2.49
C LEU A 102 -11.39 9.92 -1.41
N MET A 103 -10.42 9.10 -1.01
CA MET A 103 -9.39 9.51 -0.08
C MET A 103 -8.00 8.99 -0.45
N MET A 104 -6.98 9.66 0.07
CA MET A 104 -5.60 9.19 0.16
C MET A 104 -5.05 9.47 1.55
N LEU A 105 -4.20 8.58 2.05
CA LEU A 105 -3.43 8.77 3.27
C LEU A 105 -2.17 9.61 2.98
N PRO A 106 -1.54 10.22 4.00
CA PRO A 106 -0.20 10.79 3.86
C PRO A 106 0.82 9.82 3.23
N ALA A 107 0.78 8.55 3.63
CA ALA A 107 1.63 7.51 3.06
C ALA A 107 1.37 7.24 1.56
N ASP A 108 0.13 7.40 1.10
CA ASP A 108 -0.21 7.26 -0.32
C ASP A 108 0.33 8.43 -1.15
N LEU A 109 0.14 9.67 -0.67
CA LEU A 109 0.64 10.87 -1.37
C LEU A 109 2.17 10.92 -1.42
N ALA A 110 2.86 10.31 -0.45
CA ALA A 110 4.31 10.17 -0.49
C ALA A 110 4.81 9.44 -1.75
N LEU A 111 3.98 8.61 -2.39
CA LEU A 111 4.35 7.92 -3.63
C LEU A 111 4.48 8.86 -4.85
N LEU A 112 4.03 10.10 -4.74
CA LEU A 112 4.23 11.13 -5.77
C LEU A 112 5.64 11.75 -5.74
N GLU A 113 6.45 11.40 -4.73
CA GLU A 113 7.85 11.80 -4.60
C GLU A 113 8.82 10.78 -5.19
N GLU A 114 10.03 11.21 -5.54
CA GLU A 114 11.13 10.29 -5.83
C GLU A 114 11.58 9.54 -4.55
N PRO A 115 11.93 8.24 -4.64
CA PRO A 115 12.10 7.44 -5.87
C PRO A 115 10.84 6.70 -6.36
N PHE A 116 9.67 6.91 -5.74
CA PHE A 116 8.46 6.13 -6.01
C PHE A 116 7.76 6.51 -7.30
N ARG A 117 7.75 7.81 -7.63
CA ARG A 117 6.92 8.41 -8.67
C ARG A 117 7.01 7.70 -10.02
N GLN A 118 8.21 7.33 -10.45
CA GLN A 118 8.42 6.61 -11.71
C GLN A 118 7.59 5.31 -11.82
N TYR A 119 7.39 4.60 -10.70
CA TYR A 119 6.62 3.36 -10.67
C TYR A 119 5.11 3.63 -10.57
N VAL A 120 4.71 4.73 -9.92
CA VAL A 120 3.31 5.19 -9.95
C VAL A 120 2.90 5.51 -11.39
N GLU A 121 3.74 6.25 -12.12
CA GLU A 121 3.52 6.59 -13.53
C GLU A 121 3.49 5.33 -14.42
N LEU A 122 4.44 4.39 -14.21
CA LEU A 122 4.45 3.10 -14.89
C LEU A 122 3.15 2.32 -14.69
N TYR A 123 2.71 2.14 -13.44
CA TYR A 123 1.54 1.32 -13.14
C TYR A 123 0.22 2.00 -13.51
N ALA A 124 0.16 3.34 -13.53
CA ALA A 124 -0.99 4.07 -14.06
C ALA A 124 -1.14 3.87 -15.57
N ALA A 125 -0.01 3.85 -16.31
CA ALA A 125 0.02 3.67 -17.76
C ALA A 125 -0.18 2.21 -18.18
N ASP A 126 0.42 1.26 -17.46
CA ASP A 126 0.45 -0.16 -17.79
C ASP A 126 -0.09 -1.03 -16.64
N LYS A 127 -1.35 -1.42 -16.79
CA LYS A 127 -2.06 -2.29 -15.85
C LYS A 127 -1.46 -3.70 -15.81
N ASP A 128 -0.97 -4.22 -16.93
CA ASP A 128 -0.50 -5.60 -17.00
C ASP A 128 0.88 -5.72 -16.33
N THR A 129 1.74 -4.71 -16.48
CA THR A 129 2.98 -4.57 -15.70
C THR A 129 2.69 -4.46 -14.20
N PHE A 130 1.72 -3.64 -13.79
CA PHE A 130 1.29 -3.57 -12.39
C PHE A 130 0.87 -4.95 -11.86
N PHE A 131 0.02 -5.67 -12.58
CA PHE A 131 -0.49 -6.98 -12.13
C PHE A 131 0.62 -8.01 -11.99
N LYS A 132 1.56 -8.03 -12.95
CA LYS A 132 2.73 -8.90 -12.91
C LYS A 132 3.61 -8.61 -11.70
N ASP A 133 3.96 -7.35 -11.49
CA ASP A 133 4.86 -6.95 -10.41
C ASP A 133 4.20 -7.11 -9.04
N PHE A 134 2.91 -6.79 -8.92
CA PHE A 134 2.13 -7.05 -7.72
C PHE A 134 2.11 -8.54 -7.38
N ALA A 135 1.84 -9.42 -8.36
CA ALA A 135 1.83 -10.85 -8.12
C ALA A 135 3.20 -11.36 -7.62
N GLN A 136 4.30 -10.86 -8.19
CA GLN A 136 5.65 -11.23 -7.75
C GLN A 136 5.97 -10.72 -6.34
N ALA A 137 5.72 -9.42 -6.07
CA ALA A 137 5.99 -8.81 -4.78
C ALA A 137 5.09 -9.40 -3.67
N PHE A 138 3.82 -9.64 -3.96
CA PHE A 138 2.88 -10.25 -3.02
C PHE A 138 3.23 -11.71 -2.73
N ASN A 139 3.65 -12.49 -3.73
CA ASN A 139 4.16 -13.85 -3.51
C ASN A 139 5.40 -13.83 -2.60
N LYS A 140 6.36 -12.94 -2.86
CA LYS A 140 7.52 -12.73 -1.99
C LYS A 140 7.09 -12.38 -0.57
N LEU A 141 6.16 -11.43 -0.39
CA LEU A 141 5.63 -11.01 0.90
C LEU A 141 5.07 -12.17 1.71
N ILE A 142 4.18 -12.97 1.12
CA ILE A 142 3.55 -14.06 1.85
C ILE A 142 4.56 -15.19 2.13
N GLU A 143 5.66 -15.30 1.38
CA GLU A 143 6.70 -16.33 1.55
C GLU A 143 7.85 -15.91 2.49
N LEU A 144 7.87 -14.68 3.00
CA LEU A 144 8.88 -14.25 3.97
C LEU A 144 8.95 -15.19 5.17
N GLY A 145 10.17 -15.59 5.53
CA GLY A 145 10.45 -16.49 6.66
C GLY A 145 10.15 -17.98 6.40
N VAL A 146 9.65 -18.37 5.23
CA VAL A 146 9.40 -19.77 4.89
C VAL A 146 10.66 -20.43 4.33
N VAL A 147 11.25 -21.35 5.08
CA VAL A 147 12.33 -22.21 4.59
C VAL A 147 11.73 -23.42 3.89
N ARG A 148 11.97 -23.56 2.58
CA ARG A 148 11.63 -24.78 1.83
C ARG A 148 12.87 -25.67 1.80
N LYS A 149 12.73 -26.92 2.23
CA LYS A 149 13.77 -27.93 1.99
C LYS A 149 13.78 -28.22 0.50
N GLU A 150 14.96 -28.20 -0.14
CA GLU A 150 15.09 -28.65 -1.53
C GLU A 150 14.49 -30.04 -1.67
N ALA A 151 13.73 -30.25 -2.75
CA ALA A 151 13.28 -31.59 -3.10
C ALA A 151 14.53 -32.42 -3.37
N ARG A 152 14.77 -33.45 -2.55
CA ARG A 152 15.74 -34.49 -2.91
C ARG A 152 15.23 -35.13 -4.20
N LEU A 153 15.91 -34.83 -5.30
CA LEU A 153 15.80 -35.57 -6.55
C LEU A 153 16.28 -37.00 -6.35
#